data_AF-A0A427ASK3-F1
#
_entry.id   AF-A0A427ASK3-F1
#
_cell.length_a   1.000
_cell.length_b   1.000
_cell.length_c   1.000
_cell.angle_alpha   90.00
_cell.angle_beta   90.00
_cell.angle_gamma   90.00
#
_symmetry.space_group_name_H-M   'P 1'
#
loop_
_entity.id
_entity.type
_entity.pdbx_description
1 polymer ?
#
loop_
_entity_poly.entity_id
_entity_poly.type
_entity_poly.pdbx_seq_one_letter_code
_entity_poly.pdbx_strand_id
1 'polypeptide(L)'
;MEDGLYISCVASSANLWALIMDAGTGFCSQVYELSPMFLHKDWIMEQWEKNYYISAVAGATNGSSLVVMSKGLVSESFPFKWINKKWKEGFHVTSMTTAGSRWGIVMSRNSGYSEQV
;
A
#
# COMPACT_ATOMS: atom_id res chain seq x y z
N MET A 1 -9.15 -1.15 18.29
CA MET A 1 -9.91 -0.07 17.64
C MET A 1 -11.38 -0.42 17.83
N GLU A 2 -12.10 0.40 18.57
CA GLU A 2 -13.36 0.03 19.26
C GLU A 2 -14.57 -0.17 18.33
N ASP A 3 -14.54 0.34 17.10
CA ASP A 3 -15.70 0.33 16.19
C ASP A 3 -15.44 -0.33 14.81
N GLY A 4 -14.32 -1.02 14.63
CA GLY A 4 -13.94 -1.58 13.31
C GLY A 4 -13.66 -0.51 12.23
N LEU A 5 -13.58 0.75 12.63
CA LEU A 5 -13.18 1.87 11.78
C LEU A 5 -11.66 1.85 11.57
N TYR A 6 -11.25 1.93 10.31
CA TYR A 6 -9.85 2.01 9.93
C TYR A 6 -9.60 3.22 9.04
N ILE A 7 -8.40 3.80 9.13
CA ILE A 7 -8.00 4.94 8.31
C ILE A 7 -7.95 4.51 6.84
N SER A 8 -8.79 5.12 6.01
CA SER A 8 -8.87 4.87 4.57
C SER A 8 -8.12 5.92 3.76
N CYS A 9 -7.95 7.13 4.30
CA CYS A 9 -7.24 8.22 3.65
C CYS A 9 -6.59 9.15 4.68
N VAL A 10 -5.43 9.70 4.31
CA VAL A 10 -4.72 10.73 5.07
C VAL A 10 -4.37 11.89 4.15
N ALA A 11 -4.50 13.11 4.65
CA ALA A 11 -4.06 14.32 3.96
C ALA A 11 -3.37 15.25 4.96
N SER A 12 -2.51 16.13 4.45
CA SER A 12 -1.91 17.18 5.27
C SER A 12 -2.00 18.54 4.57
N SER A 13 -2.03 19.61 5.36
CA SER A 13 -1.90 20.98 4.89
C SER A 13 -1.41 21.87 6.02
N ALA A 14 -0.40 22.71 5.78
CA ALA A 14 0.18 23.60 6.79
C ALA A 14 0.53 22.89 8.13
N ASN A 15 1.08 21.67 8.05
CA ASN A 15 1.37 20.78 9.20
C ASN A 15 0.14 20.32 10.02
N LEU A 16 -1.08 20.56 9.54
CA LEU A 16 -2.30 19.95 10.04
C LEU A 16 -2.57 18.65 9.28
N TRP A 17 -3.23 17.71 9.95
CA TRP A 17 -3.54 16.38 9.42
C TRP A 17 -5.05 16.17 9.37
N ALA A 18 -5.53 15.62 8.27
CA ALA A 18 -6.90 15.16 8.11
C ALA A 18 -6.89 13.65 7.86
N LEU A 19 -7.78 12.94 8.56
CA LEU A 19 -7.93 11.49 8.49
C LEU A 19 -9.38 11.17 8.16
N ILE A 20 -9.60 10.27 7.20
CA ILE A 20 -10.91 9.67 6.94
C ILE A 20 -10.83 8.23 7.42
N MET A 21 -11.82 7.80 8.18
CA MET A 21 -11.94 6.43 8.66
C MET A 21 -13.23 5.79 8.12
N ASP A 22 -13.16 4.52 7.79
CA ASP A 22 -14.27 3.74 7.26
C ASP A 22 -14.25 2.31 7.82
N ALA A 23 -15.43 1.77 8.10
CA ALA A 23 -15.63 0.38 8.53
C ALA A 23 -15.73 -0.59 7.34
N GLY A 24 -16.02 -0.07 6.14
CA GLY A 24 -16.14 -0.83 4.89
C GLY A 24 -14.82 -1.09 4.15
N THR A 25 -13.68 -0.76 4.74
CA THR A 25 -12.35 -0.86 4.10
C THR A 25 -11.91 -2.29 3.78
N GLY A 26 -12.48 -3.29 4.47
CA GLY A 26 -12.02 -4.68 4.40
C GLY A 26 -10.69 -4.92 5.13
N PHE A 27 -10.14 -3.93 5.83
CA PHE A 27 -8.96 -4.13 6.66
C PHE A 27 -9.30 -4.96 7.90
N CYS A 28 -8.36 -5.78 8.34
CA CYS A 28 -8.46 -6.56 9.58
C CYS A 28 -7.46 -6.12 10.64
N SER A 29 -6.44 -5.37 10.26
CA SER A 29 -5.47 -4.76 11.17
C SER A 29 -4.84 -3.55 10.52
N GLN A 30 -4.45 -2.56 11.32
CA GLN A 30 -3.81 -1.35 10.84
C GLN A 30 -2.80 -0.83 11.86
N VAL A 31 -1.67 -0.34 11.34
CA VAL A 31 -0.60 0.34 12.08
C VAL A 31 -0.29 1.65 11.38
N TYR A 32 0.21 2.64 12.11
CA TYR A 32 0.57 3.93 11.54
C TYR A 32 1.77 4.52 12.27
N GLU A 33 2.53 5.36 11.58
CA GLU A 33 3.64 6.11 12.14
C GLU A 33 3.64 7.55 11.62
N LEU A 34 3.63 8.51 12.55
CA LEU A 34 3.96 9.90 12.28
C LEU A 34 5.45 10.10 12.53
N SER A 35 6.23 10.20 11.47
CA SER A 35 7.68 10.32 11.54
C SER A 35 8.14 11.75 11.22
N PRO A 36 9.14 12.32 11.93
CA PRO A 36 9.72 13.61 11.58
C PRO A 36 10.53 13.58 10.27
N MET A 37 10.84 12.38 9.75
CA MET A 37 11.45 12.18 8.45
C MET A 37 10.42 11.71 7.42
N PHE A 38 10.59 12.16 6.18
CA PHE A 38 9.73 11.70 5.08
C PHE A 38 10.03 10.22 4.78
N LEU A 39 9.02 9.37 4.97
CA LEU A 39 9.08 7.92 4.78
C LEU A 39 10.19 7.23 5.60
N HIS A 40 9.91 6.98 6.88
CA HIS A 40 10.80 6.23 7.76
C HIS A 40 10.98 4.78 7.27
N LYS A 41 12.05 4.57 6.51
CA LYS A 41 12.31 3.32 5.78
C LYS A 41 12.34 2.09 6.69
N ASP A 42 13.03 2.17 7.83
CA ASP A 42 13.24 1.01 8.70
C ASP A 42 11.93 0.52 9.31
N TRP A 43 11.06 1.45 9.75
CA TRP A 43 9.72 1.13 10.22
C TRP A 43 8.85 0.49 9.12
N ILE A 44 8.87 1.05 7.90
CA ILE A 44 8.10 0.51 6.77
C ILE A 44 8.55 -0.92 6.44
N MET A 45 9.86 -1.18 6.42
CA MET A 45 10.40 -2.52 6.15
C MET A 45 9.96 -3.52 7.23
N GLU A 46 10.02 -3.13 8.51
CA GLU A 46 9.56 -3.97 9.62
C GLU A 46 8.07 -4.33 9.49
N GLN A 47 7.24 -3.38 9.04
CA GLN A 47 5.81 -3.64 8.86
C GLN A 47 5.52 -4.52 7.63
N TRP A 48 6.30 -4.39 6.55
CA TRP A 48 6.21 -5.31 5.41
C TRP A 48 6.53 -6.76 5.81
N GLU A 49 7.56 -6.99 6.64
CA GLU A 49 7.87 -8.32 7.18
C GLU A 49 6.70 -8.91 7.98
N LYS A 50 5.90 -8.05 8.60
CA LYS A 50 4.69 -8.41 9.34
C LYS A 50 3.44 -8.55 8.46
N ASN A 51 3.56 -8.49 7.13
CA ASN A 51 2.48 -8.51 6.14
C ASN A 51 1.53 -7.30 6.18
N TYR A 52 1.98 -6.14 6.66
CA TYR A 52 1.24 -4.90 6.46
C TYR A 52 1.65 -4.25 5.14
N TYR A 53 0.73 -3.59 4.47
CA TYR A 53 1.00 -2.86 3.23
C TYR A 53 0.57 -1.40 3.37
N ILE A 54 1.31 -0.47 2.76
CA ILE A 54 0.95 0.95 2.77
C ILE A 54 -0.44 1.11 2.16
N SER A 55 -1.37 1.65 2.94
CA SER A 55 -2.75 1.90 2.55
C SER A 55 -3.07 3.38 2.44
N ALA A 56 -2.34 4.25 3.14
CA ALA A 56 -2.45 5.70 3.02
C ALA A 56 -1.14 6.38 3.44
N VAL A 57 -0.80 7.52 2.81
CA VAL A 57 0.40 8.30 3.14
C VAL A 57 0.20 9.78 2.86
N ALA A 58 0.70 10.64 3.73
CA ALA A 58 0.80 12.08 3.48
C ALA A 58 2.08 12.64 4.10
N GLY A 59 2.70 13.60 3.41
CA GLY A 59 3.83 14.39 3.93
C GLY A 59 3.37 15.78 4.32
N ALA A 60 3.99 16.39 5.32
CA ALA A 60 3.76 17.77 5.75
C ALA A 60 4.91 18.70 5.34
N THR A 61 4.69 20.00 5.42
CA THR A 61 5.65 21.02 4.94
C THR A 61 6.92 21.08 5.80
N ASN A 62 6.88 20.60 7.02
CA ASN A 62 8.04 20.45 7.90
C ASN A 62 8.90 19.20 7.60
N GLY A 63 8.59 18.44 6.54
CA GLY A 63 9.32 17.22 6.16
C GLY A 63 8.87 15.96 6.89
N SER A 64 7.93 16.06 7.84
CA SER A 64 7.34 14.90 8.49
C SER A 64 6.38 14.16 7.57
N SER A 65 6.10 12.89 7.87
CA SER A 65 5.13 12.08 7.14
C SER A 65 4.31 11.21 8.07
N LEU A 66 3.04 11.02 7.72
CA LEU A 66 2.19 10.00 8.31
C LEU A 66 2.05 8.86 7.31
N VAL A 67 2.50 7.67 7.69
CA VAL A 67 2.33 6.44 6.92
C VAL A 67 1.34 5.56 7.66
N VAL A 68 0.32 5.07 6.95
CA VAL A 68 -0.64 4.10 7.45
C VAL A 68 -0.45 2.81 6.66
N MET A 69 -0.28 1.69 7.37
CA MET A 69 -0.15 0.37 6.77
C MET A 69 -1.22 -0.58 7.32
N SER A 70 -1.86 -1.33 6.43
CA SER A 70 -3.02 -2.17 6.77
C SER A 70 -2.88 -3.60 6.26
N LYS A 71 -3.60 -4.53 6.91
CA LYS A 71 -3.83 -5.92 6.49
C LYS A 71 -5.26 -6.08 6.00
N GLY A 72 -5.50 -6.97 5.03
CA GLY A 72 -6.86 -7.35 4.62
C GLY A 72 -7.30 -6.83 3.25
N LEU A 73 -6.46 -6.06 2.53
CA LEU A 73 -6.82 -5.50 1.22
C LEU A 73 -7.15 -6.53 0.15
N VAL A 74 -6.57 -7.73 0.21
CA VAL A 74 -6.87 -8.82 -0.73
C VAL A 74 -6.69 -10.17 -0.04
N SER A 75 -7.75 -10.96 -0.03
CA SER A 75 -7.85 -12.22 0.72
C SER A 75 -7.26 -13.45 0.00
N GLU A 76 -6.64 -13.32 -1.17
CA GLU A 76 -5.82 -14.38 -1.75
C GLU A 76 -4.41 -13.88 -2.05
N SER A 77 -3.43 -14.72 -1.73
CA SER A 77 -2.00 -14.49 -1.89
C SER A 77 -1.72 -13.74 -3.20
N PHE A 78 -1.21 -12.51 -3.08
CA PHE A 78 -0.74 -11.75 -4.23
C PHE A 78 0.14 -12.64 -5.10
N PRO A 79 -0.11 -12.75 -6.42
CA PRO A 79 0.53 -13.75 -7.28
C PRO A 79 1.98 -13.37 -7.66
N PHE A 80 2.77 -12.95 -6.68
CA PHE A 80 4.16 -12.49 -6.83
C PHE A 80 5.05 -13.53 -7.51
N LYS A 81 4.85 -14.82 -7.21
CA LYS A 81 5.61 -15.91 -7.87
C LYS A 81 5.34 -15.96 -9.39
N TRP A 82 4.09 -15.74 -9.80
CA TRP A 82 3.72 -15.73 -11.21
C TRP A 82 4.21 -14.46 -11.92
N ILE A 83 4.05 -13.29 -11.28
CA ILE A 83 4.56 -12.02 -11.81
C ILE A 83 6.08 -12.10 -12.03
N ASN A 84 6.84 -12.60 -11.05
CA ASN A 84 8.29 -12.80 -11.19
C ASN A 84 8.68 -13.69 -12.36
N LYS A 85 7.92 -14.77 -12.59
CA LYS A 85 8.13 -15.62 -13.76
C LYS A 85 7.90 -14.84 -15.04
N LYS A 86 6.86 -13.99 -15.09
CA LYS A 86 6.52 -13.19 -16.26
C LYS A 86 7.49 -12.05 -16.54
N TRP A 87 8.06 -11.42 -15.51
CA TRP A 87 9.17 -10.47 -15.67
C TRP A 87 10.37 -11.12 -16.37
N LYS A 88 10.75 -12.34 -15.97
CA LYS A 88 11.82 -13.11 -16.64
C LYS A 88 11.48 -13.48 -18.10
N GLU A 89 10.20 -13.50 -18.46
CA GLU A 89 9.72 -13.72 -19.83
C GLU A 89 9.57 -12.41 -20.64
N GLY A 90 10.02 -11.27 -20.09
CA GLY A 90 10.02 -9.94 -20.71
C GLY A 90 8.68 -9.20 -20.64
N PHE A 91 7.72 -9.70 -19.85
CA PHE A 91 6.44 -9.03 -19.63
C PHE A 91 6.53 -8.09 -18.44
N HIS A 92 5.84 -6.95 -18.52
CA HIS A 92 5.70 -6.00 -17.42
C HIS A 92 4.23 -5.79 -17.11
N VAL A 93 3.90 -5.63 -15.83
CA VAL A 93 2.55 -5.29 -15.37
C VAL A 93 2.19 -3.92 -15.95
N THR A 94 1.10 -3.84 -16.70
CA THR A 94 0.58 -2.58 -17.27
C THR A 94 -0.73 -2.15 -16.63
N SER A 95 -1.46 -3.09 -16.03
CA SER A 95 -2.65 -2.79 -15.23
C SER A 95 -2.89 -3.88 -14.19
N MET A 96 -3.44 -3.50 -13.04
CA MET A 96 -3.91 -4.42 -12.02
C MET A 96 -5.27 -3.95 -11.50
N THR A 97 -6.14 -4.91 -11.22
CA THR A 97 -7.44 -4.69 -10.60
C THR A 97 -7.69 -5.82 -9.60
N THR A 98 -8.62 -5.58 -8.67
CA THR A 98 -9.07 -6.58 -7.72
C THR A 98 -10.59 -6.68 -7.78
N ALA A 99 -11.11 -7.88 -7.57
CA ALA A 99 -12.54 -8.12 -7.43
C ALA A 99 -12.74 -9.07 -6.25
N GLY A 100 -13.10 -8.50 -5.09
CA GLY A 100 -13.10 -9.23 -3.81
C GLY A 100 -11.70 -9.73 -3.46
N SER A 101 -11.54 -11.04 -3.30
CA SER A 101 -10.25 -11.69 -3.00
C SER A 101 -9.36 -11.94 -4.22
N ARG A 102 -9.83 -11.68 -5.45
CA ARG A 102 -9.15 -12.08 -6.68
C ARG A 102 -8.35 -10.95 -7.29
N TRP A 103 -7.23 -11.30 -7.91
CA TRP A 103 -6.38 -10.40 -8.69
C TRP A 103 -6.66 -10.54 -10.19
N GLY A 104 -6.91 -9.42 -10.86
CA GLY A 104 -6.84 -9.30 -12.31
C GLY A 104 -5.57 -8.54 -12.68
N ILE A 105 -4.63 -9.20 -13.37
CA ILE A 105 -3.35 -8.59 -13.75
C ILE A 105 -3.20 -8.68 -15.27
N VAL A 106 -2.96 -7.54 -15.90
CA VAL A 106 -2.60 -7.44 -17.32
C VAL A 106 -1.11 -7.15 -17.41
N MET A 107 -0.40 -7.96 -18.20
CA MET A 107 1.01 -7.75 -18.49
C MET A 107 1.24 -7.66 -19.99
N SER A 108 2.17 -6.80 -20.40
CA SER A 108 2.48 -6.54 -21.81
C SER A 108 3.99 -6.65 -22.06
N ARG A 109 4.37 -6.98 -23.30
CA ARG A 109 5.74 -6.81 -23.79
C ARG A 109 5.88 -5.43 -24.42
N ASN A 110 7.10 -4.89 -24.41
CA ASN A 110 7.41 -3.59 -25.00
C ASN A 110 6.58 -2.43 -24.41
N SER A 111 6.24 -2.50 -23.12
CA SER A 111 5.49 -1.43 -22.43
C SER A 111 6.31 -0.15 -22.21
N GLY A 112 7.61 -0.18 -22.51
CA GLY A 112 8.54 0.91 -22.18
C GLY A 112 8.97 0.93 -20.71
N TYR A 113 8.53 -0.04 -19.90
CA TYR A 113 9.02 -0.22 -18.53
C TYR A 113 10.34 -1.00 -18.52
N SER A 114 11.26 -0.60 -17.64
CA SER A 114 12.57 -1.24 -17.46
C SER A 114 12.61 -2.13 -16.22
N GLU A 115 12.09 -1.65 -15.08
CA GLU A 115 12.12 -2.36 -13.80
C GLU A 115 10.78 -2.19 -13.06
N GLN A 116 10.34 -3.23 -12.34
CA GLN A 116 9.16 -3.21 -11.48
C GLN A 116 9.48 -3.93 -10.16
N VAL A 117 9.08 -3.36 -9.03
CA VAL A 117 9.34 -3.86 -7.66
C VAL A 117 8.06 -4.24 -6.94
#